data_AF-A0A2T8HTP8-F1
#
_entry.id   AF-A0A2T8HTP8-F1
#
_cell.length_a   1.000
_cell.length_b   1.000
_cell.length_c   1.000
_cell.angle_alpha   90.00
_cell.angle_beta   90.00
_cell.angle_gamma   90.00
#
_symmetry.space_group_name_H-M   'P 1'
#
loop_
_entity.id
_entity.type
_entity.pdbx_description
1 polymer ?
#
loop_
_entity_poly.entity_id
_entity_poly.type
_entity_poly.pdbx_seq_one_letter_code
_entity_poly.pdbx_strand_id
1 'polypeptide(L)' 'MKQEGWGVGRLALVLYPFGAGAAVINLFMLGLFGTWLGLPAMQPLTALWLGAILGLPLTWWFARHIRGLMDKADTGS' A
#
# COMPACT_ATOMS: atom_id res chain seq x y z
N MET A 1 -1.85 -27.80 -17.43
CA MET A 1 -2.22 -26.52 -18.06
C MET A 1 -1.49 -25.42 -17.32
N LYS A 2 -0.73 -24.57 -18.02
CA LYS A 2 0.11 -23.51 -17.42
C LYS A 2 -0.84 -22.48 -16.80
N GLN A 3 -0.78 -22.27 -15.49
CA GLN A 3 -1.65 -21.30 -14.82
C GLN A 3 -1.40 -19.90 -15.42
N GLU A 4 -2.35 -19.39 -16.20
CA GLU A 4 -2.33 -18.06 -16.83
C GLU A 4 -2.78 -16.96 -15.86
N GLY A 5 -2.41 -17.05 -14.58
CA GLY A 5 -2.63 -16.00 -13.60
C GLY A 5 -1.42 -15.05 -13.56
N TRP A 6 -1.65 -13.73 -13.51
CA TRP A 6 -0.57 -12.78 -13.24
C TRP A 6 0.11 -13.15 -11.91
N GLY A 7 1.40 -13.47 -11.96
CA GLY A 7 2.18 -13.79 -10.77
C GLY A 7 2.18 -12.63 -9.76
N VAL A 8 2.23 -12.94 -8.47
CA VAL A 8 2.05 -11.94 -7.40
C VAL A 8 3.08 -10.81 -7.41
N GLY A 9 4.29 -11.04 -7.91
CA GLY A 9 5.25 -9.95 -8.11
C GLY A 9 4.76 -8.92 -9.13
N ARG A 10 4.05 -9.36 -10.17
CA ARG A 10 3.47 -8.50 -11.21
C ARG A 10 2.24 -7.75 -10.68
N LEU A 11 1.38 -8.44 -9.93
CA LEU A 11 0.25 -7.83 -9.24
C LEU A 11 0.71 -6.76 -8.25
N ALA A 12 1.73 -7.08 -7.43
CA ALA A 12 2.30 -6.14 -6.47
C ALA A 12 2.92 -4.92 -7.15
N LEU A 13 3.62 -5.08 -8.27
CA LEU A 13 4.20 -3.97 -9.03
C LEU A 13 3.14 -2.98 -9.56
N VAL A 14 1.99 -3.48 -10.03
CA VAL A 14 0.90 -2.62 -10.51
C VAL A 14 0.11 -2.01 -9.36
N LEU A 15 -0.12 -2.74 -8.28
CA LEU A 15 -0.77 -2.19 -7.09
C LEU A 15 0.13 -1.22 -6.32
N TYR A 16 1.45 -1.31 -6.45
CA TYR A 16 2.39 -0.48 -5.72
C TYR A 16 2.19 1.03 -5.89
N PRO A 17 2.07 1.62 -7.09
CA PRO A 17 1.80 3.05 -7.22
C PRO A 17 0.47 3.46 -6.57
N PHE A 18 -0.55 2.60 -6.62
CA PHE A 18 -1.82 2.85 -5.95
C PHE A 18 -1.69 2.78 -4.43
N GLY A 19 -1.00 1.76 -3.90
CA GLY A 19 -0.76 1.58 -2.46
C GLY A 19 0.11 2.69 -1.87
N ALA A 20 1.19 3.04 -2.58
CA ALA A 20 2.08 4.15 -2.20
C ALA A 20 1.33 5.49 -2.26
N GLY A 21 0.57 5.75 -3.33
CA GLY A 21 -0.25 6.96 -3.43
C GLY A 21 -1.28 7.09 -2.30
N ALA A 22 -1.99 6.00 -1.99
CA ALA A 22 -2.93 5.96 -0.88
C ALA A 22 -2.24 6.20 0.47
N ALA A 23 -1.06 5.63 0.71
CA ALA A 23 -0.29 5.85 1.92
C ALA A 23 0.16 7.31 2.06
N VAL A 24 0.68 7.91 0.99
CA VAL A 24 1.08 9.33 0.96
C VAL A 24 -0.09 10.25 1.32
N ILE A 25 -1.26 10.04 0.69
CA ILE A 25 -2.46 10.85 0.95
C ILE A 25 -2.90 10.69 2.41
N ASN A 26 -2.98 9.46 2.92
CA ASN A 26 -3.40 9.19 4.29
C ASN A 26 -2.43 9.78 5.34
N LEU A 27 -1.12 9.72 5.11
CA LEU A 27 -0.12 10.34 5.99
C LEU A 27 -0.18 11.86 5.95
N PHE A 28 -0.41 12.46 4.78
CA PHE A 28 -0.61 13.90 4.67
C PHE A 28 -1.86 14.34 5.44
N MET A 29 -2.98 13.64 5.27
CA MET A 29 -4.22 13.90 6.02
C MET A 29 -4.04 13.72 7.53
N LEU A 30 -3.32 12.67 7.98
CA LEU A 30 -2.97 12.48 9.38
C LEU A 30 -2.14 13.67 9.92
N GLY A 31 -1.20 14.17 9.11
CA GLY A 31 -0.42 15.37 9.42
C GLY A 31 -1.30 16.63 9.56
N LEU A 32 -2.35 16.76 8.75
CA LEU A 32 -3.35 17.82 8.90
C LEU A 32 -4.14 17.68 10.20
N PHE A 33 -4.58 16.47 10.58
CA PHE A 33 -5.23 16.24 11.88
C PHE A 33 -4.30 16.57 13.07
N GLY A 34 -3.00 16.32 12.93
CA GLY A 34 -1.99 16.74 13.91
C GLY A 34 -2.03 18.24 14.21
N THR A 35 -2.37 19.08 13.23
CA THR A 35 -2.47 20.54 13.43
C THR A 35 -3.56 20.93 14.42
N TRP A 36 -4.63 20.13 14.54
CA TRP A 36 -5.70 20.35 15.51
C TRP A 36 -5.26 20.02 16.94
N LEU A 37 -4.20 19.22 17.08
CA LEU A 37 -3.55 18.88 18.36
C LEU A 37 -2.41 19.86 18.72
N GLY A 38 -2.20 20.92 17.93
CA GLY A 38 -1.12 21.89 18.12
C GLY A 38 0.23 21.49 17.55
N LEU A 39 0.29 20.41 16.75
CA LEU A 39 1.51 20.01 16.03
C LEU A 39 1.69 20.88 14.77
N PRO A 40 2.94 21.12 14.32
CA PRO A 40 3.17 21.85 13.08
C PRO A 40 2.61 21.07 11.88
N ALA A 41 2.09 21.80 10.88
CA ALA A 41 1.58 21.20 9.66
C ALA A 41 2.69 20.39 8.97
N MET A 42 2.38 19.14 8.65
CA MET A 42 3.34 18.23 8.04
C MET A 42 3.71 18.71 6.63
N GLN A 43 5.02 18.86 6.36
CA GLN A 43 5.46 19.27 5.03
C GLN A 43 5.11 18.19 3.98
N PRO A 44 4.63 18.57 2.78
CA PRO A 44 4.25 17.62 1.72
C PRO A 44 5.37 16.65 1.35
N LEU A 45 6.63 17.13 1.36
CA LEU A 45 7.79 16.30 1.07
C LEU A 45 8.03 15.24 2.15
N THR A 46 7.81 15.60 3.42
CA THR A 46 7.92 14.67 4.55
C THR A 46 6.84 13.60 4.50
N ALA A 47 5.60 13.98 4.17
CA ALA A 47 4.50 13.03 3.95
C ALA A 47 4.78 12.08 2.78
N LEU A 48 5.42 12.58 1.72
CA LEU A 48 5.81 11.77 0.56
C LEU A 48 6.88 10.72 0.94
N TRP A 49 7.93 11.12 1.66
CA TRP A 49 8.99 10.19 2.10
C TRP A 49 8.48 9.16 3.10
N LEU A 50 7.74 9.59 4.13
CA LEU A 50 7.12 8.67 5.09
C LEU A 50 6.10 7.76 4.41
N GLY A 51 5.30 8.28 3.48
CA GLY A 51 4.31 7.52 2.72
C GLY A 51 4.94 6.52 1.76
N ALA A 52 6.10 6.83 1.18
CA ALA A 52 6.85 5.87 0.38
C ALA A 52 7.45 4.75 1.25
N ILE A 53 8.07 5.10 2.39
CA ILE A 53 8.70 4.13 3.29
C ILE A 53 7.65 3.25 3.99
N LEU A 54 6.57 3.83 4.50
CA LEU A 54 5.47 3.10 5.15
C LEU A 54 4.50 2.47 4.16
N GLY A 55 4.41 3.00 2.94
CA GLY A 55 3.65 2.42 1.84
C GLY A 55 4.26 1.10 1.36
N LEU A 56 5.59 0.94 1.45
CA LEU A 56 6.27 -0.33 1.13
C LEU A 56 5.75 -1.53 1.96
N PRO A 57 5.81 -1.52 3.31
CA PRO A 57 5.34 -2.64 4.12
C PRO A 57 3.82 -2.80 4.02
N LEU A 58 3.06 -1.71 3.87
CA LEU A 58 1.60 -1.78 3.73
C LEU A 58 1.20 -2.46 2.42
N THR A 59 1.85 -2.09 1.31
CA THR A 59 1.63 -2.71 0.00
C THR A 59 2.08 -4.17 0.00
N TRP A 60 3.22 -4.48 0.63
CA TRP A 60 3.70 -5.85 0.76
C TRP A 60 2.72 -6.73 1.54
N TRP A 61 2.18 -6.23 2.65
CA TRP A 61 1.20 -6.95 3.46
C TRP A 61 -0.11 -7.18 2.69
N PHE A 62 -0.58 -6.17 1.95
CA PHE A 62 -1.76 -6.26 1.11
C PHE A 62 -1.58 -7.26 -0.05
N ALA A 63 -0.43 -7.23 -0.72
CA ALA A 63 -0.10 -8.18 -1.79
C ALA A 63 0.00 -9.62 -1.26
N ARG A 64 0.56 -9.81 -0.06
CA ARG A 64 0.61 -11.11 0.62
C ARG A 64 -0.79 -11.61 0.98
N HIS A 65 -1.66 -10.73 1.44
CA HIS A 65 -3.05 -11.05 1.76
C HIS A 65 -3.83 -11.48 0.51
N ILE A 66 -3.72 -10.73 -0.59
CA ILE A 66 -4.34 -11.08 -1.87
C ILE A 66 -3.80 -12.42 -2.40
N ARG A 67 -2.49 -12.69 -2.30
CA ARG A 67 -1.92 -13.99 -2.66
C ARG A 67 -2.54 -15.13 -1.86
N GLY A 68 -2.71 -14.95 -0.55
CA GLY A 68 -3.36 -15.95 0.29
C GLY A 68 -4.84 -16.19 -0.06
N LEU A 69 -5.54 -15.18 -0.60
CA LEU A 69 -6.90 -15.35 -1.13
C LEU A 69 -6.91 -16.08 -2.48
N MET A 70 -5.94 -15.79 -3.35
CA MET A 70 -5.78 -16.51 -4.64
C MET A 70 -5.42 -17.98 -4.42
N ASP A 71 -4.47 -18.29 -3.53
CA ASP A 71 -4.07 -19.67 -3.21
C ASP A 71 -5.27 -20.48 -2.65
N LYS A 72 -6.15 -19.84 -1.87
CA LYS A 72 -7.39 -20.46 -1.36
C LYS A 72 -8.44 -20.69 -2.44
N ALA A 73 -8.57 -19.79 -3.41
CA ALA A 73 -9.47 -19.97 -4.54
C ALA A 73 -8.99 -21.10 -5.47
N ASP A 74 -7.69 -21.21 -5.68
CA ASP A 74 -7.07 -22.22 -6.54
C ASP A 74 -7.12 -23.63 -5.93
N THR A 75 -7.13 -23.74 -4.60
CA THR A 75 -7.23 -25.03 -3.88
C THR A 75 -8.68 -25.55 -3.78
N GLY A 76 -9.67 -24.72 -4.10
CA GLY A 76 -11.10 -25.07 -4.02
C GLY A 76 -11.75 -25.58 -5.31
N SER A 77 -10.96 -25.87 -6.36
CA SER A 77 -11.44 -26.35 -7.67
C SER A 77 -11.12 -27.83 -7.89
#